data_AF-A0A4Q5PT12-F1
#
_entry.id   AF-A0A4Q5PT12-F1
#
_cell.length_a   1.000
_cell.length_b   1.000
_cell.length_c   1.000
_cell.angle_alpha   90.00
_cell.angle_beta   90.00
_cell.angle_gamma   90.00
#
_symmetry.space_group_name_H-M   'P 1'
#
loop_
_entity.id
_entity.type
_entity.pdbx_description
1 polymer ?
#
loop_
_entity_poly.entity_id
_entity_poly.type
_entity_poly.pdbx_seq_one_letter_code
_entity_poly.pdbx_strand_id
1 'polypeptide(L)'
;MTDAAGTNARRLPAGACDCHFHVFDAARYAYGAGRHYTPPDATLADYLALCDRFGIDRSVLVHPTVFGADHASFEDILRLQVGRMRGVAVVSPDTPDADIARWHAIGARGTRITTIFGGGSDIDTITKIVCKVRPFGWHVQVLVDLFENPDFIAQVHAVGVEVVADHLGHHAPAELLPSAGFANLLSLLKDGVAWVKLSAPYRLAAQGHVDTGVQAVVEALVKANPAQLVWGTDWPHPNSPHPVPTDAQLVAQVFDWLPDEVLRRAVLVDNPGRLYWNDAAQA
;
A
#
# COMPACT_ATOMS: atom_id res chain seq x y z
N MET A 1 21.90 -2.56 8.08
CA MET A 1 23.00 -1.66 8.52
C MET A 1 22.44 -0.80 9.63
N THR A 2 23.06 -0.86 10.80
CA THR A 2 22.63 -0.17 12.02
C THR A 2 22.79 1.32 11.89
N ASP A 3 21.69 2.08 12.00
CA ASP A 3 21.69 3.53 12.11
C ASP A 3 22.50 3.97 13.31
N ALA A 4 23.52 4.80 13.08
CA ALA A 4 24.23 5.51 14.14
C ALA A 4 23.29 6.55 14.77
N ALA A 5 23.18 6.50 16.10
CA ALA A 5 22.47 7.47 16.91
C ALA A 5 22.96 8.91 16.60
N GLY A 6 22.03 9.83 16.28
CA GLY A 6 22.42 11.24 16.14
C GLY A 6 21.38 12.24 15.63
N THR A 7 20.31 11.81 14.95
CA THR A 7 19.23 12.73 14.54
C THR A 7 17.95 12.37 15.28
N ASN A 8 17.34 13.34 15.98
CA ASN A 8 15.97 13.19 16.46
C ASN A 8 15.08 12.94 15.24
N ALA A 9 14.73 11.67 15.01
CA ALA A 9 13.84 11.30 13.92
C ALA A 9 12.55 12.11 14.04
N ARG A 10 12.12 12.74 12.94
CA ARG A 10 10.82 13.42 12.91
C ARG A 10 9.74 12.38 13.20
N ARG A 11 8.93 12.61 14.22
CA ARG A 11 7.79 11.76 14.56
C ARG A 11 6.56 12.22 13.81
N LEU A 12 5.81 11.26 13.30
CA LEU A 12 4.52 11.47 12.64
C LEU A 12 3.46 11.95 13.65
N PRO A 13 2.39 12.63 13.19
CA PRO A 13 1.33 13.09 14.07
C PRO A 13 0.62 11.93 14.78
N ALA A 14 0.07 12.19 15.97
CA ALA A 14 -0.71 11.20 16.71
C ALA A 14 -1.87 10.66 15.85
N GLY A 15 -2.05 9.35 15.89
CA GLY A 15 -3.00 8.60 15.07
C GLY A 15 -2.49 8.25 13.68
N ALA A 16 -1.23 8.54 13.33
CA ALA A 16 -0.65 8.25 12.03
C ALA A 16 -0.78 6.76 11.67
N CYS A 17 -1.10 6.51 10.41
CA CYS A 17 -1.30 5.18 9.85
C CYS A 17 -0.29 4.91 8.74
N ASP A 18 0.43 3.81 8.85
CA ASP A 18 1.22 3.24 7.75
C ASP A 18 0.33 2.29 6.93
N CYS A 19 -0.13 2.73 5.76
CA CYS A 19 -1.07 1.98 4.95
C CYS A 19 -0.42 0.93 4.04
N HIS A 20 0.89 0.67 4.14
CA HIS A 20 1.54 -0.35 3.33
C HIS A 20 2.84 -0.84 3.98
N PHE A 21 2.80 -2.04 4.57
CA PHE A 21 4.01 -2.77 4.97
C PHE A 21 3.80 -4.29 4.83
N HIS A 22 4.90 -5.03 4.91
CA HIS A 22 4.98 -6.48 4.88
C HIS A 22 5.77 -7.01 6.07
N VAL A 23 5.60 -8.28 6.42
CA VAL A 23 6.41 -8.99 7.43
C VAL A 23 6.97 -10.27 6.80
N PHE A 24 8.23 -10.55 7.08
CA PHE A 24 8.94 -11.74 6.62
C PHE A 24 9.55 -12.46 7.83
N ASP A 25 9.10 -13.69 8.09
CA ASP A 25 9.55 -14.48 9.24
C ASP A 25 9.64 -15.94 8.80
N ALA A 26 10.70 -16.27 8.07
CA ALA A 26 10.89 -17.59 7.46
C ALA A 26 11.06 -18.69 8.52
N ALA A 27 11.45 -18.33 9.74
CA ALA A 27 11.60 -19.24 10.86
C ALA A 27 10.25 -19.78 11.34
N ARG A 28 9.17 -19.01 11.19
CA ARG A 28 7.81 -19.38 11.62
C ARG A 28 6.88 -19.75 10.46
N TYR A 29 7.05 -19.13 9.30
CA TYR A 29 6.16 -19.30 8.16
C TYR A 29 6.96 -19.61 6.91
N ALA A 30 6.69 -20.76 6.30
CA ALA A 30 7.41 -21.18 5.10
C ALA A 30 7.05 -20.27 3.92
N TYR A 31 8.06 -19.85 3.15
CA TYR A 31 7.80 -19.18 1.89
C TYR A 31 7.23 -20.16 0.84
N GLY A 32 6.37 -19.64 -0.03
CA GLY A 32 5.84 -20.37 -1.16
C GLY A 32 6.94 -20.83 -2.12
N ALA A 33 6.77 -22.02 -2.68
CA ALA A 33 7.72 -22.59 -3.65
C ALA A 33 7.79 -21.76 -4.95
N GLY A 34 6.70 -21.13 -5.36
CA GLY A 34 6.59 -20.31 -6.58
C GLY A 34 6.98 -18.84 -6.43
N ARG A 35 7.63 -18.44 -5.33
CA ARG A 35 8.01 -17.04 -5.11
C ARG A 35 9.03 -16.54 -6.13
N HIS A 36 8.91 -15.28 -6.53
CA HIS A 36 9.85 -14.64 -7.47
C HIS A 36 11.17 -14.19 -6.83
N TYR A 37 11.19 -14.01 -5.51
CA TYR A 37 12.37 -13.60 -4.74
C TYR A 37 12.29 -14.16 -3.31
N THR A 38 13.43 -14.18 -2.61
CA THR A 38 13.50 -14.55 -1.19
C THR A 38 13.98 -13.33 -0.40
N PRO A 39 13.14 -12.69 0.42
CA PRO A 39 13.54 -11.54 1.22
C PRO A 39 14.34 -11.99 2.45
N PRO A 40 15.18 -11.11 3.03
CA PRO A 40 15.70 -11.32 4.38
C PRO A 40 14.54 -11.28 5.40
N ASP A 41 14.79 -11.85 6.58
CA ASP A 41 13.84 -11.78 7.69
C ASP A 41 13.65 -10.32 8.15
N ALA A 42 12.40 -10.00 8.44
CA ALA A 42 11.90 -8.71 8.86
C ALA A 42 10.62 -8.96 9.67
N THR A 43 10.77 -9.17 10.97
CA THR A 43 9.72 -9.71 11.83
C THR A 43 8.71 -8.65 12.24
N LEU A 44 7.56 -9.08 12.79
CA LEU A 44 6.60 -8.15 13.40
C LEU A 44 7.24 -7.31 14.51
N ALA A 45 8.17 -7.89 15.29
CA ALA A 45 8.84 -7.16 16.37
C ALA A 45 9.72 -6.02 15.82
N ASP A 46 10.42 -6.25 14.70
CA ASP A 46 11.22 -5.23 14.02
C ASP A 46 10.32 -4.09 13.51
N TYR A 47 9.17 -4.44 12.93
CA TYR A 47 8.19 -3.45 12.46
C TYR A 47 7.60 -2.62 13.60
N LEU A 48 7.27 -3.25 14.74
CA LEU A 48 6.75 -2.52 15.91
C LEU A 48 7.81 -1.57 16.50
N ALA A 49 9.09 -1.95 16.49
CA ALA A 49 10.17 -1.07 16.90
C ALA A 49 10.30 0.15 15.95
N LEU A 50 10.09 -0.05 14.64
CA LEU A 50 10.00 1.04 13.67
C LEU A 50 8.80 1.96 13.96
N CYS A 51 7.64 1.38 14.27
CA CYS A 51 6.44 2.14 14.63
C CYS A 51 6.69 3.02 15.87
N ASP A 52 7.30 2.45 16.91
CA ASP A 52 7.65 3.17 18.13
C ASP A 52 8.69 4.27 17.88
N ARG A 53 9.62 4.05 16.96
CA ARG A 53 10.61 5.08 16.56
C ARG A 53 9.93 6.29 15.92
N PHE A 54 9.03 6.07 14.97
CA PHE A 54 8.46 7.14 14.14
C PHE A 54 7.06 7.63 14.54
N GLY A 55 6.41 7.02 15.54
CA GLY A 55 5.08 7.41 16.00
C GLY A 55 3.95 6.89 15.08
N ILE A 56 4.06 5.64 14.61
CA ILE A 56 3.02 4.98 13.81
C ILE A 56 2.07 4.25 14.77
N ASP A 57 0.85 4.75 14.86
CA ASP A 57 -0.15 4.23 15.79
C ASP A 57 -1.01 3.14 15.16
N ARG A 58 -1.26 3.21 13.86
CA ARG A 58 -2.06 2.24 13.09
C ARG A 58 -1.30 1.74 11.87
N SER A 59 -1.61 0.54 11.40
CA SER A 59 -0.95 0.00 10.20
C SER A 59 -1.86 -0.88 9.36
N VAL A 60 -1.55 -1.00 8.08
CA VAL A 60 -2.22 -1.91 7.14
C VAL A 60 -1.21 -2.94 6.65
N LEU A 61 -1.33 -4.17 7.16
CA LEU A 61 -0.51 -5.30 6.74
C LEU A 61 -0.96 -5.74 5.35
N VAL A 62 -0.07 -5.71 4.38
CA VAL A 62 -0.33 -6.22 3.04
C VAL A 62 0.26 -7.62 2.96
N HIS A 63 -0.53 -8.61 2.57
CA HIS A 63 -0.05 -9.98 2.39
C HIS A 63 1.01 -10.03 1.28
N PRO A 64 2.25 -10.46 1.57
CA PRO A 64 3.30 -10.44 0.57
C PRO A 64 3.26 -11.68 -0.31
N THR A 65 3.59 -11.49 -1.60
CA THR A 65 3.54 -12.53 -2.64
C THR A 65 4.45 -13.74 -2.35
N VAL A 66 5.46 -13.58 -1.50
CA VAL A 66 6.43 -14.64 -1.17
C VAL A 66 5.82 -15.80 -0.39
N PHE A 67 4.69 -15.61 0.29
CA PHE A 67 3.94 -16.69 0.95
C PHE A 67 2.88 -17.33 0.02
N GLY A 68 2.64 -16.76 -1.16
CA GLY A 68 1.62 -17.25 -2.09
C GLY A 68 0.23 -17.24 -1.45
N ALA A 69 -0.50 -18.35 -1.54
CA ALA A 69 -1.85 -18.48 -0.99
C ALA A 69 -1.88 -18.71 0.53
N ASP A 70 -0.75 -19.04 1.16
CA ASP A 70 -0.70 -19.27 2.61
C ASP A 70 -0.74 -17.94 3.36
N HIS A 71 -1.87 -17.67 4.03
CA HIS A 71 -2.08 -16.46 4.82
C HIS A 71 -1.83 -16.67 6.33
N ALA A 72 -1.17 -17.76 6.76
CA ALA A 72 -0.95 -18.03 8.19
C ALA A 72 -0.28 -16.87 8.93
N SER A 73 0.80 -16.31 8.37
CA SER A 73 1.48 -15.14 8.93
C SER A 73 0.55 -13.92 9.03
N PHE A 74 -0.22 -13.66 7.96
CA PHE A 74 -1.18 -12.57 7.89
C PHE A 74 -2.27 -12.71 8.96
N GLU A 75 -2.85 -13.91 9.12
CA GLU A 75 -3.88 -14.17 10.11
C GLU A 75 -3.37 -14.02 11.54
N ASP A 76 -2.20 -14.58 11.84
CA ASP A 76 -1.61 -14.50 13.18
C ASP A 76 -1.29 -13.06 13.57
N ILE A 77 -0.71 -12.27 12.67
CA ILE A 77 -0.38 -10.86 12.94
C ILE A 77 -1.66 -10.05 13.19
N LEU A 78 -2.69 -10.20 12.36
CA LEU A 78 -3.94 -9.46 12.55
C LEU A 78 -4.65 -9.83 13.86
N ARG A 79 -4.61 -11.11 14.28
CA ARG A 79 -5.14 -11.54 15.59
C ARG A 79 -4.32 -11.02 16.77
N LEU A 80 -3.02 -10.81 16.60
CA LEU A 80 -2.16 -10.24 17.65
C LEU A 80 -2.32 -8.71 17.77
N GLN A 81 -2.74 -8.04 16.70
CA GLN A 81 -2.78 -6.58 16.59
C GLN A 81 -4.20 -6.05 16.38
N VAL A 82 -5.18 -6.68 17.03
CA VAL A 82 -6.61 -6.32 16.94
C VAL A 82 -6.82 -4.84 17.24
N GLY A 83 -7.57 -4.16 16.37
CA GLY A 83 -7.88 -2.74 16.46
C GLY A 83 -6.75 -1.82 15.99
N ARG A 84 -5.48 -2.22 16.19
CA ARG A 84 -4.30 -1.47 15.74
C ARG A 84 -4.02 -1.65 14.25
N MET A 85 -4.25 -2.86 13.72
CA MET A 85 -3.96 -3.20 12.33
C MET A 85 -5.22 -3.59 11.53
N ARG A 86 -5.19 -3.24 10.24
CA ARG A 86 -6.07 -3.78 9.21
C ARG A 86 -5.24 -4.53 8.18
N GLY A 87 -5.90 -5.30 7.31
CA GLY A 87 -5.22 -6.16 6.35
C GLY A 87 -5.66 -5.98 4.91
N VAL A 88 -4.74 -6.18 3.98
CA VAL A 88 -5.00 -6.42 2.56
C VAL A 88 -4.52 -7.83 2.22
N ALA A 89 -5.44 -8.74 1.96
CA ALA A 89 -5.15 -10.14 1.61
C ALA A 89 -4.83 -10.28 0.10
N VAL A 90 -4.51 -11.49 -0.34
CA VAL A 90 -4.46 -11.85 -1.77
C VAL A 90 -5.53 -12.91 -2.04
N VAL A 91 -6.66 -12.47 -2.58
CA VAL A 91 -7.77 -13.33 -3.00
C VAL A 91 -7.57 -13.76 -4.45
N SER A 92 -7.72 -15.06 -4.71
CA SER A 92 -7.81 -15.65 -6.04
C SER A 92 -9.24 -16.12 -6.33
N PRO A 93 -9.57 -16.47 -7.59
CA PRO A 93 -10.87 -17.08 -7.92
C PRO A 93 -11.16 -18.35 -7.10
N ASP A 94 -10.14 -19.10 -6.74
CA ASP A 94 -10.25 -20.38 -6.01
C ASP A 94 -10.22 -20.21 -4.49
N THR A 95 -10.05 -18.98 -3.97
CA THR A 95 -10.04 -18.74 -2.53
C THR A 95 -11.41 -19.05 -1.92
N PRO A 96 -11.53 -19.92 -0.92
CA PRO A 96 -12.81 -20.23 -0.29
C PRO A 96 -13.49 -18.97 0.32
N ASP A 97 -14.82 -18.85 0.15
CA ASP A 97 -15.58 -17.74 0.77
C ASP A 97 -15.43 -17.70 2.29
N ALA A 98 -15.30 -18.88 2.92
CA ALA A 98 -15.09 -19.01 4.36
C ALA A 98 -13.76 -18.40 4.82
N ASP A 99 -12.72 -18.44 3.99
CA ASP A 99 -11.43 -17.83 4.30
C ASP A 99 -11.53 -16.29 4.22
N ILE A 100 -12.21 -15.76 3.21
CA ILE A 100 -12.46 -14.31 3.08
C ILE A 100 -13.28 -13.79 4.25
N ALA A 101 -14.34 -14.51 4.65
CA ALA A 101 -15.14 -14.17 5.82
C ALA A 101 -14.31 -14.20 7.12
N ARG A 102 -13.44 -15.21 7.27
CA ARG A 102 -12.49 -15.31 8.40
C ARG A 102 -11.53 -14.12 8.42
N TRP A 103 -10.95 -13.75 7.27
CA TRP A 103 -10.05 -12.62 7.14
C TRP A 103 -10.74 -11.29 7.43
N HIS A 104 -11.98 -11.11 6.95
CA HIS A 104 -12.77 -9.91 7.26
C HIS A 104 -12.99 -9.76 8.76
N ALA A 105 -13.35 -10.85 9.44
CA ALA A 105 -13.61 -10.86 10.88
C ALA A 105 -12.38 -10.48 11.72
N ILE A 106 -11.16 -10.79 11.26
CA ILE A 106 -9.92 -10.40 11.93
C ILE A 106 -9.35 -9.06 11.45
N GLY A 107 -10.03 -8.36 10.53
CA GLY A 107 -9.70 -6.98 10.15
C GLY A 107 -9.18 -6.78 8.72
N ALA A 108 -9.25 -7.77 7.83
CA ALA A 108 -8.97 -7.53 6.42
C ALA A 108 -10.07 -6.66 5.77
N ARG A 109 -9.66 -5.75 4.89
CA ARG A 109 -10.50 -4.71 4.25
C ARG A 109 -10.22 -4.52 2.77
N GLY A 110 -9.35 -5.34 2.19
CA GLY A 110 -9.01 -5.25 0.79
C GLY A 110 -8.33 -6.51 0.28
N THR A 111 -8.27 -6.61 -1.05
CA THR A 111 -7.45 -7.60 -1.75
C THR A 111 -6.46 -6.91 -2.69
N ARG A 112 -5.31 -7.53 -2.93
CA ARG A 112 -4.28 -7.01 -3.83
C ARG A 112 -4.24 -7.73 -5.17
N ILE A 113 -4.10 -6.96 -6.25
CA ILE A 113 -3.79 -7.42 -7.60
C ILE A 113 -2.48 -6.75 -8.05
N THR A 114 -1.60 -7.49 -8.73
CA THR A 114 -0.34 -6.94 -9.25
C THR A 114 -0.09 -7.41 -10.67
N THR A 115 0.26 -6.50 -11.58
CA THR A 115 0.63 -6.86 -12.97
C THR A 115 2.15 -7.02 -13.13
N ILE A 116 2.94 -6.60 -12.14
CA ILE A 116 4.41 -6.47 -12.21
C ILE A 116 5.14 -7.78 -11.88
N PHE A 117 4.47 -8.71 -11.20
CA PHE A 117 5.00 -10.05 -10.90
C PHE A 117 4.14 -11.17 -11.51
N GLY A 118 3.52 -10.91 -12.67
CA GLY A 118 2.69 -11.90 -13.37
C GLY A 118 1.37 -12.24 -12.69
N GLY A 119 0.85 -11.37 -11.81
CA GLY A 119 -0.51 -11.51 -11.28
C GLY A 119 -1.57 -11.09 -12.30
N GLY A 120 -2.78 -11.65 -12.15
CA GLY A 120 -3.85 -11.59 -13.14
C GLY A 120 -4.19 -10.17 -13.59
N SER A 121 -3.95 -9.90 -14.87
CA SER A 121 -4.37 -8.68 -15.58
C SER A 121 -5.65 -8.91 -16.40
N ASP A 122 -6.13 -10.15 -16.50
CA ASP A 122 -7.34 -10.45 -17.24
C ASP A 122 -8.60 -10.02 -16.45
N ILE A 123 -9.48 -9.31 -17.15
CA ILE A 123 -10.67 -8.72 -16.53
C ILE A 123 -11.64 -9.76 -15.97
N ASP A 124 -11.65 -10.98 -16.53
CA ASP A 124 -12.50 -12.08 -16.06
C ASP A 124 -12.07 -12.55 -14.67
N THR A 125 -10.76 -12.71 -14.44
CA THR A 125 -10.19 -13.04 -13.13
C THR A 125 -10.43 -11.91 -12.13
N ILE A 126 -10.22 -10.65 -12.53
CA ILE A 126 -10.51 -9.49 -11.69
C ILE A 126 -11.99 -9.49 -11.29
N THR A 127 -12.89 -9.74 -12.24
CA THR A 127 -14.34 -9.83 -12.00
C THR A 127 -14.67 -10.91 -10.98
N LYS A 128 -14.09 -12.11 -11.12
CA LYS A 128 -14.28 -13.20 -10.15
C LYS A 128 -13.80 -12.81 -8.76
N ILE A 129 -12.62 -12.19 -8.63
CA ILE A 129 -12.08 -11.74 -7.34
C ILE A 129 -12.98 -10.68 -6.71
N VAL A 130 -13.38 -9.68 -7.50
CA VAL A 130 -14.26 -8.59 -7.06
C VAL A 130 -15.60 -9.12 -6.54
N CYS A 131 -16.23 -10.05 -7.26
CA CYS A 131 -17.49 -10.66 -6.84
C CYS A 131 -17.41 -11.31 -5.44
N LYS A 132 -16.24 -11.84 -5.06
CA LYS A 132 -16.04 -12.48 -3.76
C LYS A 132 -15.84 -11.49 -2.62
N VAL A 133 -15.21 -10.35 -2.88
CA VAL A 133 -14.83 -9.38 -1.84
C VAL A 133 -15.83 -8.23 -1.70
N ARG A 134 -16.61 -7.94 -2.75
CA ARG A 134 -17.61 -6.88 -2.76
C ARG A 134 -18.67 -6.99 -1.65
N PRO A 135 -19.20 -8.19 -1.28
CA PRO A 135 -20.13 -8.32 -0.16
C PRO A 135 -19.57 -7.88 1.19
N PHE A 136 -18.24 -7.78 1.30
CA PHE A 136 -17.55 -7.35 2.52
C PHE A 136 -17.14 -5.87 2.50
N GLY A 137 -17.53 -5.12 1.46
CA GLY A 137 -17.13 -3.72 1.29
C GLY A 137 -15.62 -3.52 1.08
N TRP A 138 -14.91 -4.54 0.59
CA TRP A 138 -13.47 -4.47 0.39
C TRP A 138 -13.10 -3.67 -0.86
N HIS A 139 -12.00 -2.91 -0.76
CA HIS A 139 -11.36 -2.30 -1.92
C HIS A 139 -10.41 -3.27 -2.63
N VAL A 140 -10.02 -2.93 -3.85
CA VAL A 140 -8.94 -3.59 -4.58
C VAL A 140 -7.73 -2.68 -4.62
N GLN A 141 -6.63 -3.13 -4.01
CA GLN A 141 -5.32 -2.51 -4.14
C GLN A 141 -4.63 -3.02 -5.41
N VAL A 142 -4.06 -2.12 -6.20
CA VAL A 142 -3.42 -2.46 -7.47
C VAL A 142 -1.98 -1.95 -7.52
N LEU A 143 -1.05 -2.87 -7.79
CA LEU A 143 0.33 -2.55 -8.17
C LEU A 143 0.47 -2.72 -9.68
N VAL A 144 0.52 -1.59 -10.39
CA VAL A 144 0.52 -1.51 -11.85
C VAL A 144 1.45 -0.38 -12.31
N ASP A 145 2.14 -0.60 -13.42
CA ASP A 145 2.81 0.47 -14.17
C ASP A 145 1.76 1.20 -15.01
N LEU A 146 1.48 2.46 -14.66
CA LEU A 146 0.44 3.26 -15.32
C LEU A 146 0.85 3.79 -16.69
N PHE A 147 2.15 3.88 -16.98
CA PHE A 147 2.60 4.25 -18.32
C PHE A 147 2.26 3.14 -19.31
N GLU A 148 2.54 1.89 -18.94
CA GLU A 148 2.26 0.71 -19.75
C GLU A 148 0.77 0.32 -19.77
N ASN A 149 0.02 0.60 -18.69
CA ASN A 149 -1.38 0.19 -18.53
C ASN A 149 -2.30 1.37 -18.15
N PRO A 150 -2.53 2.33 -19.06
CA PRO A 150 -3.14 3.62 -18.75
C PRO A 150 -4.59 3.54 -18.26
N ASP A 151 -5.32 2.49 -18.63
CA ASP A 151 -6.75 2.34 -18.30
C ASP A 151 -7.02 1.35 -17.16
N PHE A 152 -5.99 0.71 -16.60
CA PHE A 152 -6.17 -0.43 -15.69
C PHE A 152 -6.97 -0.09 -14.44
N ILE A 153 -6.71 1.07 -13.82
CA ILE A 153 -7.45 1.53 -12.64
C ILE A 153 -8.95 1.70 -12.97
N ALA A 154 -9.25 2.31 -14.13
CA ALA A 154 -10.62 2.51 -14.58
C ALA A 154 -11.32 1.18 -14.87
N GLN A 155 -10.61 0.23 -15.49
CA GLN A 155 -11.13 -1.10 -15.77
C GLN A 155 -11.47 -1.87 -14.49
N VAL A 156 -10.60 -1.85 -13.48
CA VAL A 156 -10.87 -2.49 -12.18
C VAL A 156 -12.06 -1.83 -11.47
N HIS A 157 -12.11 -0.49 -11.46
CA HIS A 157 -13.21 0.24 -10.86
C HIS A 157 -14.56 -0.06 -11.55
N ALA A 158 -14.57 -0.22 -12.88
CA ALA A 158 -15.79 -0.51 -13.65
C ALA A 158 -16.47 -1.83 -13.23
N VAL A 159 -15.75 -2.74 -12.54
CA VAL A 159 -16.28 -3.98 -11.97
C VAL A 159 -17.06 -3.72 -10.66
N GLY A 160 -17.01 -2.51 -10.11
CA GLY A 160 -17.87 -2.04 -9.01
C GLY A 160 -17.23 -2.10 -7.63
N VAL A 161 -15.97 -1.70 -7.51
CA VAL A 161 -15.21 -1.61 -6.25
C VAL A 161 -14.36 -0.34 -6.21
N GLU A 162 -14.09 0.17 -5.00
CA GLU A 162 -13.06 1.18 -4.80
C GLU A 162 -11.67 0.61 -5.14
N VAL A 163 -10.82 1.45 -5.73
CA VAL A 163 -9.47 1.05 -6.16
C VAL A 163 -8.41 1.89 -5.44
N VAL A 164 -7.37 1.23 -4.94
CA VAL A 164 -6.20 1.88 -4.31
C VAL A 164 -4.96 1.63 -5.16
N ALA A 165 -4.45 2.65 -5.84
CA ALA A 165 -3.22 2.55 -6.61
C ALA A 165 -1.99 2.61 -5.69
N ASP A 166 -1.13 1.59 -5.77
CA ASP A 166 0.12 1.53 -5.03
C ASP A 166 1.20 2.44 -5.65
N HIS A 167 2.10 2.94 -4.80
CA HIS A 167 3.40 3.52 -5.15
C HIS A 167 3.36 4.59 -6.25
N LEU A 168 2.53 5.63 -6.09
CA LEU A 168 2.57 6.84 -6.91
C LEU A 168 2.40 6.62 -8.44
N GLY A 169 1.88 5.46 -8.87
CA GLY A 169 1.74 5.11 -10.29
C GLY A 169 2.90 4.31 -10.91
N HIS A 170 3.90 3.95 -10.09
CA HIS A 170 4.95 2.97 -10.39
C HIS A 170 5.64 3.11 -11.76
N HIS A 171 6.10 4.31 -12.10
CA HIS A 171 6.89 4.54 -13.30
C HIS A 171 7.80 5.77 -13.12
N ALA A 172 8.81 5.93 -13.99
CA ALA A 172 9.74 7.05 -13.92
C ALA A 172 9.00 8.39 -14.04
N PRO A 173 9.23 9.38 -13.14
CA PRO A 173 8.43 10.61 -13.14
C PRO A 173 8.45 11.38 -14.46
N ALA A 174 9.58 11.39 -15.16
CA ALA A 174 9.74 12.09 -16.44
C ALA A 174 8.82 11.53 -17.54
N GLU A 175 8.50 10.25 -17.49
CA GLU A 175 7.62 9.55 -18.44
C GLU A 175 6.19 9.46 -17.90
N LEU A 176 6.03 9.28 -16.59
CA LEU A 176 4.74 9.17 -15.93
C LEU A 176 3.94 10.48 -15.99
N LEU A 177 4.55 11.62 -15.63
CA LEU A 177 3.86 12.91 -15.57
C LEU A 177 3.14 13.31 -16.87
N PRO A 178 3.75 13.17 -18.06
CA PRO A 178 3.07 13.45 -19.33
C PRO A 178 2.21 12.28 -19.85
N SER A 179 2.19 11.13 -19.18
CA SER A 179 1.49 9.92 -19.68
C SER A 179 -0.03 10.02 -19.60
N ALA A 180 -0.72 9.28 -20.48
CA ALA A 180 -2.17 9.12 -20.41
C ALA A 180 -2.61 8.43 -19.11
N GLY A 181 -1.87 7.43 -18.63
CA GLY A 181 -2.23 6.69 -17.42
C GLY A 181 -2.21 7.55 -16.16
N PHE A 182 -1.23 8.45 -16.04
CA PHE A 182 -1.21 9.39 -14.93
C PHE A 182 -2.35 10.42 -15.03
N ALA A 183 -2.62 10.94 -16.23
CA ALA A 183 -3.75 11.85 -16.44
C ALA A 183 -5.10 11.18 -16.08
N ASN A 184 -5.29 9.92 -16.47
CA ASN A 184 -6.45 9.11 -16.11
C ASN A 184 -6.56 8.92 -14.59
N LEU A 185 -5.46 8.57 -13.92
CA LEU A 185 -5.43 8.44 -12.47
C LEU A 185 -5.82 9.75 -11.78
N LEU A 186 -5.27 10.89 -12.22
CA LEU A 186 -5.62 12.20 -11.65
C LEU A 186 -7.11 12.52 -11.82
N SER A 187 -7.72 12.14 -12.94
CA SER A 187 -9.17 12.30 -13.15
C SER A 187 -9.98 11.46 -12.17
N LEU A 188 -9.66 10.17 -12.04
CA LEU A 188 -10.36 9.27 -11.11
C LEU A 188 -10.18 9.70 -9.64
N LEU A 189 -8.97 10.17 -9.29
CA LEU A 189 -8.65 10.69 -7.97
C LEU A 189 -9.47 11.96 -7.66
N LYS A 190 -9.55 12.89 -8.62
CA LYS A 190 -10.36 14.11 -8.53
C LYS A 190 -11.84 13.79 -8.29
N ASP A 191 -12.36 12.78 -8.97
CA ASP A 191 -13.77 12.37 -8.85
C ASP A 191 -14.06 11.54 -7.58
N GLY A 192 -13.04 11.25 -6.76
CA GLY A 192 -13.20 10.46 -5.53
C GLY A 192 -13.37 8.96 -5.79
N VAL A 193 -13.00 8.49 -6.98
CA VAL A 193 -13.20 7.11 -7.45
C VAL A 193 -12.02 6.21 -7.12
N ALA A 194 -10.81 6.76 -7.12
CA ALA A 194 -9.59 6.05 -6.77
C ALA A 194 -8.91 6.68 -5.56
N TRP A 195 -8.10 5.87 -4.89
CA TRP A 195 -7.16 6.26 -3.85
C TRP A 195 -5.73 6.06 -4.34
N VAL A 196 -4.78 6.80 -3.80
CA VAL A 196 -3.36 6.63 -4.11
C VAL A 196 -2.53 6.54 -2.83
N LYS A 197 -1.61 5.57 -2.79
CA LYS A 197 -0.60 5.47 -1.75
C LYS A 197 0.64 6.28 -2.13
N LEU A 198 0.97 7.26 -1.30
CA LEU A 198 2.25 7.94 -1.29
C LEU A 198 3.26 7.00 -0.60
N SER A 199 3.90 6.13 -1.36
CA SER A 199 4.84 5.14 -0.83
C SER A 199 5.89 4.73 -1.85
N ALA A 200 6.97 4.13 -1.36
CA ALA A 200 8.05 3.54 -2.17
C ALA A 200 8.60 4.43 -3.30
N PRO A 201 8.95 5.71 -3.06
CA PRO A 201 9.44 6.62 -4.10
C PRO A 201 10.73 6.12 -4.77
N TYR A 202 11.53 5.33 -4.05
CA TYR A 202 12.72 4.64 -4.58
C TYR A 202 12.42 3.61 -5.66
N ARG A 203 11.16 3.24 -5.90
CA ARG A 203 10.80 2.34 -7.00
C ARG A 203 10.60 3.09 -8.33
N LEU A 204 10.38 4.41 -8.29
CA LEU A 204 10.09 5.21 -9.49
C LEU A 204 11.36 5.71 -10.17
N ALA A 205 12.41 6.01 -9.41
CA ALA A 205 13.63 6.60 -9.95
C ALA A 205 14.86 6.04 -9.23
N ALA A 206 16.00 5.97 -9.94
CA ALA A 206 17.27 5.51 -9.36
C ALA A 206 17.79 6.44 -8.26
N GLN A 207 17.52 7.74 -8.37
CA GLN A 207 17.77 8.75 -7.35
C GLN A 207 16.73 8.69 -6.21
N GLY A 208 15.68 7.90 -6.37
CA GLY A 208 14.66 7.58 -5.38
C GLY A 208 14.05 8.82 -4.72
N HIS A 209 14.20 8.90 -3.39
CA HIS A 209 13.56 9.97 -2.61
C HIS A 209 14.12 11.39 -2.87
N VAL A 210 15.34 11.53 -3.41
CA VAL A 210 15.90 12.87 -3.70
C VAL A 210 15.56 13.36 -5.11
N ASP A 211 14.81 12.58 -5.88
CA ASP A 211 14.39 12.94 -7.22
C ASP A 211 13.26 14.00 -7.17
N THR A 212 13.50 15.16 -7.78
CA THR A 212 12.51 16.26 -7.83
C THR A 212 11.27 15.90 -8.66
N GLY A 213 11.36 14.94 -9.58
CA GLY A 213 10.24 14.42 -10.33
C GLY A 213 9.24 13.68 -9.44
N VAL A 214 9.70 12.97 -8.41
CA VAL A 214 8.81 12.33 -7.43
C VAL A 214 8.00 13.38 -6.67
N GLN A 215 8.62 14.49 -6.28
CA GLN A 215 7.91 15.61 -5.66
C GLN A 215 6.83 16.18 -6.59
N ALA A 216 7.14 16.38 -7.87
CA ALA A 216 6.16 16.87 -8.85
C ALA A 216 4.96 15.92 -9.02
N VAL A 217 5.19 14.59 -8.97
CA VAL A 217 4.10 13.58 -8.97
C VAL A 217 3.21 13.76 -7.75
N VAL A 218 3.80 13.89 -6.56
CA VAL A 218 3.04 14.07 -5.31
C VAL A 218 2.25 15.38 -5.32
N GLU A 219 2.84 16.48 -5.77
CA GLU A 219 2.17 17.78 -5.89
C GLU A 219 0.96 17.70 -6.84
N ALA A 220 1.08 16.99 -7.96
CA ALA A 220 -0.04 16.78 -8.88
C ALA A 220 -1.17 15.96 -8.25
N LEU A 221 -0.84 14.90 -7.49
CA LEU A 221 -1.80 14.07 -6.75
C LEU A 221 -2.52 14.87 -5.65
N VAL A 222 -1.77 15.63 -4.85
CA VAL A 222 -2.31 16.51 -3.79
C VAL A 222 -3.24 17.56 -4.41
N LYS A 223 -2.85 18.16 -5.53
CA LYS A 223 -3.69 19.13 -6.25
C LYS A 223 -4.97 18.51 -6.79
N ALA A 224 -4.94 17.26 -7.23
CA ALA A 224 -6.12 16.57 -7.77
C ALA A 224 -7.15 16.26 -6.69
N ASN A 225 -6.75 15.60 -5.59
CA ASN A 225 -7.62 15.38 -4.43
C ASN A 225 -6.84 14.89 -3.20
N PRO A 226 -6.58 15.75 -2.20
CA PRO A 226 -5.84 15.35 -1.01
C PRO A 226 -6.64 14.40 -0.09
N ALA A 227 -7.97 14.34 -0.22
CA ALA A 227 -8.83 13.47 0.60
C ALA A 227 -8.79 11.99 0.19
N GLN A 228 -8.20 11.68 -0.96
CA GLN A 228 -8.04 10.33 -1.51
C GLN A 228 -6.59 9.84 -1.47
N LEU A 229 -5.74 10.51 -0.69
CA LEU A 229 -4.34 10.13 -0.52
C LEU A 229 -4.13 9.47 0.84
N VAL A 230 -3.35 8.39 0.85
CA VAL A 230 -2.83 7.76 2.06
C VAL A 230 -1.33 7.57 1.91
N TRP A 231 -0.63 7.29 3.01
CA TRP A 231 0.82 7.08 3.01
C TRP A 231 1.18 5.68 3.48
N GLY A 232 2.31 5.14 3.03
CA GLY A 232 2.86 3.90 3.59
C GLY A 232 4.37 3.81 3.44
N THR A 233 5.01 3.04 4.32
CA THR A 233 6.47 2.87 4.36
C THR A 233 6.99 2.01 3.22
N ASP A 234 6.17 1.04 2.77
CA ASP A 234 6.60 -0.10 1.96
C ASP A 234 7.69 -0.94 2.66
N TRP A 235 7.78 -0.86 3.99
CA TRP A 235 8.72 -1.65 4.78
C TRP A 235 8.43 -3.15 4.60
N PRO A 236 9.45 -4.03 4.49
CA PRO A 236 10.89 -3.78 4.63
C PRO A 236 11.59 -3.57 3.27
N HIS A 237 10.90 -2.93 2.32
CA HIS A 237 11.41 -2.54 1.01
C HIS A 237 11.82 -3.72 0.12
N PRO A 238 10.96 -4.75 -0.04
CA PRO A 238 11.33 -5.98 -0.72
C PRO A 238 11.64 -5.77 -2.20
N ASN A 239 12.66 -6.47 -2.70
CA ASN A 239 12.95 -6.58 -4.13
C ASN A 239 13.03 -5.22 -4.85
N SER A 240 13.65 -4.20 -4.22
CA SER A 240 13.84 -2.90 -4.85
C SER A 240 14.91 -2.98 -5.95
N PRO A 241 14.64 -2.48 -7.18
CA PRO A 241 15.64 -2.41 -8.25
C PRO A 241 16.66 -1.28 -8.04
N HIS A 242 16.40 -0.39 -7.08
CA HIS A 242 17.21 0.78 -6.80
C HIS A 242 17.64 0.82 -5.32
N PRO A 243 18.68 1.59 -4.97
CA PRO A 243 19.08 1.79 -3.58
C PRO A 243 17.92 2.29 -2.72
N VAL A 244 17.70 1.60 -1.61
CA VAL A 244 16.63 1.92 -0.66
C VAL A 244 17.14 2.96 0.35
N PRO A 245 16.48 4.13 0.50
CA PRO A 245 16.78 5.10 1.54
C PRO A 245 16.51 4.53 2.94
N THR A 246 17.09 5.13 3.97
CA THR A 246 16.72 4.77 5.36
C THR A 246 15.27 5.12 5.65
N ASP A 247 14.62 4.38 6.55
CA ASP A 247 13.26 4.70 7.02
C ASP A 247 13.16 6.13 7.55
N ALA A 248 14.21 6.63 8.20
CA ALA A 248 14.26 8.00 8.70
C ALA A 248 14.22 9.04 7.57
N GLN A 249 14.88 8.77 6.43
CA GLN A 249 14.81 9.62 5.24
C GLN A 249 13.43 9.57 4.61
N LEU A 250 12.81 8.38 4.49
CA LEU A 250 11.46 8.22 3.94
C LEU A 250 10.41 8.93 4.80
N VAL A 251 10.51 8.81 6.13
CA VAL A 251 9.62 9.53 7.06
C VAL A 251 9.85 11.03 7.00
N ALA A 252 11.10 11.49 6.95
CA ALA A 252 11.41 12.91 6.81
C ALA A 252 10.81 13.51 5.53
N GLN A 253 10.86 12.76 4.41
CA GLN A 253 10.34 13.19 3.12
C GLN A 253 8.83 13.47 3.14
N VAL A 254 8.05 12.77 3.98
CA VAL A 254 6.61 13.04 4.13
C VAL A 254 6.35 14.49 4.53
N PHE A 255 7.22 15.07 5.37
CA PHE A 255 7.10 16.47 5.78
C PHE A 255 7.46 17.45 4.68
N ASP A 256 8.28 17.03 3.71
CA ASP A 256 8.66 17.86 2.56
C ASP A 256 7.55 17.81 1.50
N TRP A 257 6.95 16.64 1.26
CA TRP A 257 5.78 16.46 0.39
C TRP A 257 4.53 17.16 0.91
N LEU A 258 4.32 17.10 2.23
CA LEU A 258 3.14 17.62 2.90
C LEU A 258 3.63 18.61 3.97
N PRO A 259 3.99 19.85 3.61
CA PRO A 259 4.52 20.83 4.57
C PRO A 259 3.45 21.35 5.53
N ASP A 260 2.20 21.43 5.07
CA ASP A 260 1.04 21.85 5.84
C ASP A 260 0.58 20.76 6.82
N GLU A 261 0.34 21.15 8.07
CA GLU A 261 -0.02 20.21 9.15
C GLU A 261 -1.42 19.63 8.96
N VAL A 262 -2.38 20.41 8.46
CA VAL A 262 -3.75 19.96 8.22
C VAL A 262 -3.76 18.91 7.11
N LEU A 263 -3.04 19.18 6.01
CA LEU A 263 -2.85 18.25 4.91
C LEU A 263 -2.15 16.96 5.38
N ARG A 264 -1.05 17.07 6.15
CA ARG A 264 -0.40 15.88 6.74
C ARG A 264 -1.36 15.07 7.58
N ARG A 265 -2.13 15.71 8.45
CA ARG A 265 -3.09 15.01 9.29
C ARG A 265 -4.15 14.30 8.45
N ALA A 266 -4.66 14.95 7.41
CA ALA A 266 -5.62 14.32 6.50
C ALA A 266 -5.04 13.04 5.89
N VAL A 267 -3.85 13.11 5.27
CA VAL A 267 -3.23 11.98 4.57
C VAL A 267 -2.78 10.86 5.51
N LEU A 268 -2.26 11.21 6.69
CA LEU A 268 -1.67 10.25 7.63
C LEU A 268 -2.66 9.70 8.64
N VAL A 269 -3.78 10.38 8.93
CA VAL A 269 -4.68 10.03 10.03
C VAL A 269 -6.11 9.86 9.55
N ASP A 270 -6.71 10.90 8.98
CA ASP A 270 -8.15 10.94 8.75
C ASP A 270 -8.55 10.09 7.52
N ASN A 271 -7.79 10.19 6.43
CA ASN A 271 -8.01 9.43 5.19
C ASN A 271 -7.85 7.91 5.40
N PRO A 272 -6.79 7.40 6.07
CA PRO A 272 -6.71 5.98 6.44
C PRO A 272 -7.87 5.52 7.33
N GLY A 273 -8.36 6.39 8.22
CA GLY A 273 -9.54 6.11 9.03
C GLY A 273 -10.78 5.86 8.18
N ARG A 274 -11.02 6.70 7.18
CA ARG A 274 -12.10 6.54 6.19
C ARG A 274 -11.96 5.26 5.36
N LEU A 275 -10.75 4.97 4.89
CA LEU A 275 -10.52 3.85 3.96
C LEU A 275 -10.54 2.48 4.65
N TYR A 276 -9.99 2.35 5.85
CA TYR A 276 -9.75 1.04 6.48
C TYR A 276 -10.50 0.81 7.81
N TRP A 277 -11.01 1.86 8.47
CA TRP A 277 -11.72 1.76 9.75
C TRP A 277 -13.17 2.27 9.70
N ASN A 278 -13.70 2.56 8.51
CA ASN A 278 -15.09 2.96 8.34
C ASN A 278 -16.01 1.74 8.25
N ASP A 279 -16.21 1.08 9.39
CA ASP A 279 -17.07 -0.11 9.47
C ASP A 279 -18.56 0.21 9.18
N ALA A 280 -18.96 1.49 9.26
CA ALA A 280 -20.34 1.94 8.99
C ALA A 280 -20.67 2.11 7.49
N ALA A 281 -19.67 2.22 6.61
CA ALA A 281 -19.88 2.26 5.14
C ALA A 281 -19.82 0.86 4.49
N GLN A 282 -19.57 -0.18 5.29
CA GLN A 282 -19.39 -1.56 4.83
C GLN A 282 -20.52 -2.50 5.30
N ALA A 283 -21.58 -1.95 5.91
CA ALA A 283 -22.76 -2.65 6.44
C ALA A 283 -23.99 -2.44 5.55
#